data_AF-A0A428W1X2-F1
#
_entry.id   AF-A0A428W1X2-F1
#
_cell.length_a   1.000
_cell.length_b   1.000
_cell.length_c   1.000
_cell.angle_alpha   90.00
_cell.angle_beta   90.00
_cell.angle_gamma   90.00
#
_symmetry.space_group_name_H-M   'P 1'
#
loop_
_entity.id
_entity.type
_entity.pdbx_description
1 polymer ?
#
loop_
_entity_poly.entity_id
_entity_poly.type
_entity_poly.pdbx_seq_one_letter_code
_entity_poly.pdbx_strand_id
1 'polypeptide(L)'
;MVQTPSYFEYYDHTYVVESTPDGGLTGRILNWQTGAFEEKPEHVIDVLFDHGPDIRSLDRERFVRRTEEERHNYLRGDGPIFALYQTIDAIWAATEEENRKITKEERALIDSIYRRTFKMWEDEFARRDAGEPPTFGYTSTLAR
;
A
#
# COMPACT_ATOMS: atom_id res chain seq x y z
N MET A 1 -23.82 -0.94 11.61
CA MET A 1 -22.54 -1.63 11.84
C MET A 1 -21.59 -1.23 10.75
N VAL A 2 -20.38 -0.82 11.11
CA VAL A 2 -19.30 -0.56 10.15
C VAL A 2 -18.87 -1.91 9.56
N GLN A 3 -18.75 -2.01 8.24
CA GLN A 3 -18.21 -3.21 7.60
C GLN A 3 -16.68 -3.15 7.68
N THR A 4 -16.06 -4.12 8.36
CA THR A 4 -14.60 -4.21 8.46
C THR A 4 -14.07 -5.41 7.67
N PRO A 5 -12.87 -5.31 7.06
CA PRO A 5 -12.06 -4.10 6.95
C PRO A 5 -12.70 -3.03 6.03
N SER A 6 -12.59 -1.76 6.41
CA SER A 6 -12.94 -0.60 5.57
C SER A 6 -11.66 0.15 5.19
N TYR A 7 -11.58 0.59 3.94
CA TYR A 7 -10.36 1.19 3.40
C TYR A 7 -10.57 2.65 3.03
N PHE A 8 -9.56 3.47 3.27
CA PHE A 8 -9.59 4.90 3.07
C PHE A 8 -8.27 5.43 2.53
N GLU A 9 -8.34 6.59 1.91
CA GLU A 9 -7.24 7.52 1.75
C GLU A 9 -7.45 8.63 2.79
N TYR A 10 -6.46 8.86 3.65
CA TYR A 10 -6.45 9.87 4.72
C TYR A 10 -5.22 10.75 4.50
N TYR A 11 -5.42 11.99 4.02
CA TYR A 11 -4.35 12.92 3.67
C TYR A 11 -3.25 12.26 2.81
N ASP A 12 -3.67 11.64 1.70
CA ASP A 12 -2.85 10.89 0.74
C ASP A 12 -2.24 9.57 1.26
N HIS A 13 -2.35 9.26 2.55
CA HIS A 13 -1.95 7.96 3.09
C HIS A 13 -3.07 6.94 2.95
N THR A 14 -2.73 5.69 2.61
CA THR A 14 -3.70 4.61 2.74
C THR A 14 -3.93 4.26 4.20
N TYR A 15 -5.19 4.12 4.57
CA TYR A 15 -5.65 3.87 5.93
C TYR A 15 -6.67 2.73 5.94
N VAL A 16 -6.56 1.81 6.88
CA VAL A 16 -7.49 0.69 7.03
C VAL A 16 -8.09 0.71 8.43
N VAL A 17 -9.42 0.53 8.51
CA VAL A 17 -10.16 0.33 9.76
C VAL A 17 -10.51 -1.14 9.90
N GLU A 18 -10.18 -1.72 11.05
CA GLU A 18 -10.38 -3.13 11.37
C GLU A 18 -11.09 -3.29 12.71
N SER A 19 -11.73 -4.44 12.89
CA SER A 19 -12.31 -4.81 14.19
C SER A 19 -11.23 -5.30 15.14
N THR A 20 -11.31 -4.91 16.40
CA THR A 20 -10.48 -5.46 17.47
C THR A 20 -11.14 -6.69 18.10
N PRO A 21 -10.39 -7.59 18.76
CA PRO A 21 -10.94 -8.80 19.37
C PRO A 21 -12.00 -8.57 20.46
N ASP A 22 -11.97 -7.41 21.12
CA ASP A 22 -12.92 -6.98 22.15
C ASP A 22 -14.19 -6.31 21.57
N GLY A 23 -14.34 -6.29 20.24
CA GLY A 23 -15.51 -5.73 19.56
C GLY A 23 -15.44 -4.23 19.28
N GLY A 24 -14.29 -3.59 19.54
CA GLY A 24 -13.99 -2.23 19.14
C GLY A 24 -13.50 -2.11 17.69
N LEU A 25 -13.02 -0.92 17.35
CA LEU A 25 -12.38 -0.62 16.07
C LEU A 25 -10.98 -0.07 16.33
N THR A 26 -10.04 -0.44 15.48
CA THR A 26 -8.71 0.18 15.38
C THR A 26 -8.49 0.62 13.94
N GLY A 27 -7.45 1.41 13.71
CA GLY A 27 -7.03 1.68 12.36
C GLY A 27 -5.52 1.80 12.23
N ARG A 28 -5.05 1.58 11.01
CA ARG A 28 -3.64 1.56 10.68
C ARG A 28 -3.37 2.38 9.43
N ILE A 29 -2.32 3.20 9.47
CA ILE A 29 -1.93 4.09 8.38
C ILE A 29 -0.62 3.60 7.75
N LEU A 30 -0.48 3.73 6.43
CA LEU A 30 0.78 3.42 5.76
C LEU A 30 1.83 4.48 6.11
N ASN A 31 2.94 4.06 6.73
CA ASN A 31 4.14 4.88 6.87
C ASN A 31 5.02 4.75 5.62
N TRP A 32 5.18 5.84 4.87
CA TRP A 32 5.99 5.88 3.63
C TRP A 32 7.50 5.70 3.85
N GLN A 33 8.00 5.96 5.06
CA GLN A 33 9.41 5.74 5.39
C GLN A 33 9.72 4.27 5.63
N THR A 34 8.80 3.53 6.25
CA THR A 34 9.05 2.12 6.61
C THR A 34 8.39 1.15 5.64
N GLY A 35 7.37 1.61 4.90
CA GLY A 35 6.48 0.75 4.12
C GLY A 35 5.49 -0.04 4.97
N ALA A 36 5.55 0.03 6.30
CA ALA A 36 4.69 -0.72 7.20
C ALA A 36 3.39 0.05 7.49
N PHE A 37 2.37 -0.68 7.91
CA PHE A 37 1.18 -0.08 8.50
C PHE A 37 1.41 0.12 10.00
N GLU A 38 1.19 1.33 10.49
CA GLU A 38 1.34 1.70 11.90
C GLU A 38 -0.03 1.95 12.54
N GLU A 39 -0.21 1.52 13.78
CA GLU A 39 -1.46 1.76 14.51
C GLU A 39 -1.69 3.26 14.75
N LYS A 40 -2.87 3.72 14.33
CA LYS A 40 -3.37 5.10 14.47
C LYS A 40 -4.87 5.10 14.77
N PRO A 41 -5.33 4.47 15.87
CA PRO A 41 -6.75 4.38 16.21
C PRO A 41 -7.43 5.75 16.36
N GLU A 42 -6.68 6.81 16.65
CA GLU A 42 -7.18 8.17 16.75
C GLU A 42 -7.87 8.68 15.48
N HIS A 43 -7.53 8.16 14.29
CA HIS A 43 -8.11 8.58 13.01
C HIS A 43 -9.37 7.80 12.61
N VAL A 44 -9.79 6.79 13.40
CA VAL A 44 -10.99 5.98 13.09
C VAL A 44 -12.25 6.84 13.03
N ILE A 45 -12.40 7.79 13.96
CA ILE A 45 -13.58 8.67 13.98
C ILE A 45 -13.58 9.61 12.78
N ASP A 46 -12.43 10.18 12.42
CA ASP A 46 -12.29 11.08 11.27
C ASP A 46 -12.75 10.36 9.99
N VAL A 47 -12.23 9.17 9.71
CA VAL A 47 -12.53 8.50 8.43
C VAL A 47 -13.95 7.94 8.34
N LEU A 48 -14.58 7.63 9.47
CA LEU A 48 -15.93 7.08 9.51
C LEU A 48 -17.02 8.15 9.52
N PHE A 49 -16.73 9.34 10.04
CA PHE A 49 -17.76 10.35 10.31
C PHE A 49 -17.43 11.75 9.80
N ASP A 50 -16.15 12.10 9.64
CA ASP A 50 -15.70 13.43 9.24
C ASP A 50 -15.01 13.38 7.86
N HIS A 51 -15.82 13.28 6.80
CA HIS A 51 -15.36 13.31 5.42
C HIS A 51 -14.89 14.71 5.01
N GLY A 52 -13.81 15.19 5.62
CA GLY A 52 -13.05 16.33 5.12
C GLY A 52 -12.61 16.12 3.66
N PRO A 53 -12.25 17.20 2.94
CA PRO A 53 -11.93 17.12 1.51
C PRO A 53 -10.78 16.15 1.17
N ASP A 54 -9.93 15.85 2.15
CA ASP A 54 -8.74 15.00 2.01
C ASP A 54 -8.94 13.57 2.52
N ILE A 55 -10.20 13.16 2.77
CA ILE A 55 -10.57 11.81 3.22
C ILE A 55 -11.51 11.17 2.20
N ARG A 56 -11.13 9.98 1.70
CA ARG A 56 -11.90 9.26 0.66
C ARG A 56 -12.03 7.79 1.01
N SER A 57 -13.22 7.22 0.87
CA SER A 57 -13.40 5.77 0.95
C SER A 57 -12.84 5.09 -0.30
N LEU A 58 -12.15 3.98 -0.11
CA LEU A 58 -11.58 3.15 -1.16
C LEU A 58 -12.24 1.76 -1.15
N ASP A 59 -12.38 1.18 -2.33
CA ASP A 59 -12.51 -0.28 -2.41
C ASP A 59 -11.16 -0.94 -2.15
N ARG A 60 -11.16 -2.25 -1.92
CA ARG A 60 -9.95 -3.02 -1.62
C ARG A 60 -8.91 -2.93 -2.74
N GLU A 61 -9.34 -2.91 -4.00
CA GLU A 61 -8.42 -2.92 -5.14
C GLU A 61 -7.69 -1.57 -5.27
N ARG A 62 -8.42 -0.46 -5.10
CA ARG A 62 -7.84 0.89 -5.05
C ARG A 62 -6.92 1.07 -3.86
N PHE A 63 -7.28 0.55 -2.69
CA PHE A 63 -6.42 0.58 -1.51
C PHE A 63 -5.10 -0.15 -1.73
N VAL A 64 -5.15 -1.35 -2.28
CA VAL A 64 -3.96 -2.14 -2.62
C VAL A 64 -3.09 -1.40 -3.63
N ARG A 65 -3.69 -0.92 -4.73
CA ARG A 65 -2.95 -0.18 -5.76
C ARG A 65 -2.28 1.07 -5.17
N ARG A 66 -3.02 1.90 -4.44
CA ARG A 66 -2.49 3.14 -3.85
C ARG A 66 -1.36 2.85 -2.85
N THR A 67 -1.52 1.83 -2.02
CA THR A 67 -0.48 1.40 -1.06
C THR A 67 0.81 1.03 -1.78
N GLU A 68 0.70 0.24 -2.85
CA GLU A 68 1.86 -0.24 -3.57
C GLU A 68 2.49 0.83 -4.47
N GLU A 69 1.70 1.76 -5.02
CA GLU A 69 2.22 2.96 -5.69
C GLU A 69 3.11 3.76 -4.72
N GLU A 70 2.67 4.01 -3.48
CA GLU A 70 3.48 4.77 -2.51
C GLU A 70 4.75 3.99 -2.07
N ARG A 71 4.64 2.68 -1.85
CA ARG A 71 5.81 1.84 -1.56
C ARG A 71 6.80 1.82 -2.73
N HIS A 72 6.31 1.71 -3.97
CA HIS A 72 7.14 1.77 -5.17
C HIS A 72 7.80 3.15 -5.33
N ASN A 73 7.06 4.23 -5.06
CA ASN A 73 7.58 5.60 -5.15
C ASN A 73 8.71 5.86 -4.16
N TYR A 74 8.58 5.40 -2.91
CA TYR A 74 9.50 5.80 -1.83
C TYR A 74 10.49 4.73 -1.38
N LEU A 75 10.27 3.45 -1.65
CA LEU A 75 11.17 2.38 -1.20
C LEU A 75 12.07 1.91 -2.33
N ARG A 76 13.34 1.68 -2.00
CA ARG A 76 14.35 1.13 -2.89
C ARG A 76 15.02 -0.05 -2.21
N GLY A 77 15.30 -1.09 -2.96
CA GLY A 77 15.94 -2.28 -2.42
C GLY A 77 16.13 -3.33 -3.49
N ASP A 78 16.57 -4.49 -3.03
CA ASP A 78 16.77 -5.68 -3.85
C ASP A 78 15.80 -6.78 -3.44
N GLY A 79 15.50 -7.70 -4.35
CA GLY A 79 14.63 -8.84 -4.07
C GLY A 79 13.35 -8.85 -4.89
N PRO A 80 12.47 -9.83 -4.62
CA PRO A 80 11.40 -10.17 -5.55
C PRO A 80 10.32 -9.10 -5.68
N ILE A 81 10.10 -8.27 -4.64
CA ILE A 81 9.18 -7.12 -4.73
C ILE A 81 9.74 -6.06 -5.68
N PHE A 82 11.01 -5.68 -5.52
CA PHE A 82 11.62 -4.64 -6.32
C PHE A 82 11.82 -5.05 -7.78
N ALA A 83 12.06 -6.33 -8.06
CA ALA A 83 12.06 -6.86 -9.43
C ALA A 83 10.67 -6.72 -10.11
N LEU A 84 9.58 -6.88 -9.34
CA LEU A 84 8.23 -6.67 -9.83
C LEU A 84 7.91 -5.19 -10.06
N TYR A 85 8.36 -4.30 -9.16
CA TYR A 85 8.27 -2.86 -9.38
C TYR A 85 9.06 -2.40 -10.61
N GLN A 86 10.26 -2.93 -10.84
CA GLN A 86 11.03 -2.67 -12.08
C GLN A 86 10.28 -3.11 -13.34
N THR A 87 9.44 -4.16 -13.26
CA THR A 87 8.59 -4.56 -14.38
C THR A 87 7.54 -3.49 -14.67
N ILE A 88 6.98 -2.86 -13.64
CA ILE A 88 6.04 -1.73 -13.79
C ILE A 88 6.76 -0.52 -14.40
N ASP A 89 7.97 -0.19 -13.92
CA ASP A 89 8.79 0.89 -14.47
C ASP A 89 9.07 0.68 -15.96
N ALA A 90 9.39 -0.54 -16.37
CA ALA A 90 9.64 -0.88 -17.77
C ALA A 90 8.39 -0.69 -18.65
N ILE A 91 7.19 -1.01 -18.14
CA ILE A 91 5.93 -0.78 -18.85
C ILE A 91 5.73 0.72 -19.08
N TRP A 92 5.92 1.53 -18.03
CA TRP A 92 5.78 2.99 -18.16
C TRP A 92 6.81 3.59 -19.10
N ALA A 93 8.08 3.18 -18.99
CA ALA A 93 9.14 3.61 -19.89
C ALA A 93 8.80 3.31 -21.37
N ALA A 94 8.28 2.10 -21.66
CA ALA A 94 7.83 1.75 -23.01
C ALA A 94 6.67 2.63 -23.49
N THR A 95 5.69 2.94 -22.62
CA THR A 95 4.58 3.83 -22.98
C THR A 95 5.03 5.26 -23.30
N GLU A 96 6.03 5.75 -22.58
CA GLU A 96 6.63 7.08 -22.80
C GLU A 96 7.47 7.10 -24.09
N GLU A 97 8.32 6.10 -24.31
CA GLU A 97 9.16 5.98 -25.52
C GLU A 97 8.30 5.89 -26.78
N GLU A 98 7.20 5.13 -26.73
CA GLU A 98 6.26 4.97 -27.84
C GLU A 98 5.24 6.12 -27.95
N ASN A 99 5.28 7.11 -27.03
CA ASN A 99 4.32 8.22 -26.93
C ASN A 99 2.85 7.77 -27.01
N ARG A 100 2.52 6.72 -26.26
CA ARG A 100 1.18 6.12 -26.24
C ARG A 100 0.62 6.03 -24.82
N LYS A 101 -0.68 5.75 -24.75
CA LYS A 101 -1.32 5.38 -23.48
C LYS A 101 -1.06 3.91 -23.17
N ILE A 102 -1.08 3.61 -21.88
CA ILE A 102 -1.10 2.23 -21.38
C ILE A 102 -2.33 1.47 -21.92
N THR A 103 -2.13 0.21 -22.29
CA THR A 103 -3.20 -0.68 -22.74
C THR A 103 -4.00 -1.24 -21.57
N LYS A 104 -5.11 -1.93 -21.85
CA LYS A 104 -5.89 -2.60 -20.81
C LYS A 104 -5.13 -3.78 -20.22
N GLU A 105 -4.38 -4.48 -21.05
CA GLU A 105 -3.57 -5.64 -20.70
C GLU A 105 -2.41 -5.24 -19.79
N GLU A 106 -1.71 -4.15 -20.13
CA GLU A 106 -0.66 -3.58 -19.30
C GLU A 106 -1.21 -3.06 -17.96
N ARG A 107 -2.37 -2.39 -17.98
CA ARG A 107 -3.05 -1.98 -16.73
C ARG A 107 -3.36 -3.17 -15.84
N ALA A 108 -3.95 -4.24 -16.41
CA ALA A 108 -4.28 -5.44 -15.68
C ALA A 108 -3.04 -6.16 -15.15
N LEU A 109 -1.93 -6.13 -15.90
CA LEU A 109 -0.63 -6.64 -15.46
C LEU A 109 -0.11 -5.85 -14.25
N ILE A 110 -0.10 -4.52 -14.31
CA ILE A 110 0.28 -3.66 -13.18
C ILE A 110 -0.57 -3.95 -11.95
N ASP A 111 -1.90 -4.01 -12.10
CA ASP A 111 -2.81 -4.32 -10.98
C ASP A 111 -2.54 -5.73 -10.41
N SER A 112 -2.18 -6.70 -11.25
CA SER A 112 -1.79 -8.05 -10.79
C SER A 112 -0.47 -8.04 -10.02
N ILE A 113 0.49 -7.23 -10.45
CA ILE A 113 1.78 -7.07 -9.76
C ILE A 113 1.54 -6.45 -8.39
N TYR A 114 0.77 -5.37 -8.30
CA TYR A 114 0.46 -4.73 -7.03
C TYR A 114 -0.27 -5.65 -6.06
N ARG A 115 -1.23 -6.47 -6.52
CA ARG A 115 -1.84 -7.50 -5.66
C ARG A 115 -0.81 -8.47 -5.09
N ARG A 116 0.17 -8.87 -5.91
CA ARG A 116 1.22 -9.81 -5.52
C ARG A 116 2.21 -9.17 -4.55
N THR A 117 2.71 -7.97 -4.84
CA THR A 117 3.67 -7.28 -3.99
C THR A 117 3.05 -6.88 -2.65
N PHE A 118 1.78 -6.49 -2.64
CA PHE A 118 1.04 -6.22 -1.40
C PHE A 118 1.05 -7.44 -0.46
N LYS A 119 0.73 -8.63 -0.98
CA LYS A 119 0.78 -9.88 -0.19
C LYS A 119 2.20 -10.22 0.27
N MET A 120 3.21 -9.98 -0.58
CA MET A 120 4.60 -10.22 -0.21
C MET A 120 5.09 -9.30 0.91
N TRP A 121 4.64 -8.04 0.92
CA TRP A 121 4.89 -7.13 2.03
C TRP A 121 4.18 -7.58 3.31
N GLU A 122 2.90 -7.98 3.23
CA GLU A 122 2.18 -8.54 4.38
C GLU A 122 2.92 -9.74 4.99
N ASP A 123 3.41 -10.64 4.13
CA ASP A 123 4.18 -11.81 4.55
C ASP A 123 5.52 -11.41 5.18
N GLU A 124 6.25 -10.47 4.59
CA GLU A 124 7.52 -10.00 5.13
C GLU A 124 7.33 -9.33 6.50
N PHE A 125 6.32 -8.48 6.68
CA PHE A 125 6.06 -7.84 7.97
C PHE A 125 5.61 -8.86 9.03
N ALA A 126 4.72 -9.80 8.68
CA ALA A 126 4.32 -10.86 9.60
C ALA A 126 5.51 -11.72 10.07
N ARG A 127 6.45 -12.01 9.17
CA ARG A 127 7.69 -12.73 9.52
C ARG A 127 8.56 -11.92 10.47
N ARG A 128 8.76 -10.63 10.20
CA ARG A 128 9.55 -9.73 11.07
C ARG A 128 8.92 -9.60 12.46
N ASP A 129 7.60 -9.48 12.54
CA ASP A 129 6.87 -9.42 13.81
C ASP A 129 6.99 -10.73 14.61
N ALA A 130 7.11 -11.87 13.91
CA ALA A 130 7.42 -13.16 14.51
C ALA A 130 8.91 -13.33 14.92
N GLY A 131 9.75 -12.31 14.69
CA GLY A 131 11.18 -12.33 15.00
C GLY A 131 12.04 -13.07 13.99
N GLU A 132 11.51 -13.39 12.81
CA GLU A 132 12.30 -13.99 11.73
C GLU A 132 13.23 -12.98 11.06
N PRO A 133 14.39 -13.41 10.55
CA PRO A 133 15.28 -12.53 9.81
C PRO A 133 14.61 -12.02 8.51
N PRO A 134 14.84 -10.75 8.14
CA PRO A 134 14.33 -10.19 6.88
C PRO A 134 14.70 -11.04 5.67
N THR A 135 13.77 -11.21 4.72
CA THR A 135 14.06 -11.96 3.49
C THR A 135 14.70 -11.10 2.40
N PHE A 136 14.58 -9.78 2.53
CA PHE A 136 15.21 -8.79 1.66
C PHE A 136 15.49 -7.48 2.41
N GLY A 137 16.49 -6.74 1.92
CA GLY A 137 16.86 -5.43 2.42
C GLY A 137 16.25 -4.31 1.56
N TYR A 138 15.87 -3.20 2.20
CA TYR A 138 15.40 -2.01 1.52
C TYR A 138 15.63 -0.76 2.38
N THR A 139 15.59 0.40 1.72
CA THR A 139 15.72 1.73 2.29
C THR A 139 14.62 2.63 1.76
N SER A 140 14.25 3.67 2.50
CA SER A 140 13.37 4.72 1.98
C SER A 140 14.15 5.90 1.45
N THR A 141 13.67 6.50 0.36
CA THR A 141 14.17 7.76 -0.18
C THR A 141 13.82 8.96 0.70
N LEU A 142 12.94 8.76 1.70
CA LEU A 142 12.53 9.76 2.67
C LEU A 142 13.39 9.75 3.95
N ALA A 143 14.25 8.74 4.13
CA ALA A 143 15.19 8.70 5.25
C ALA A 143 16.40 9.60 4.94
N ARG A 144 16.58 10.67 5.72
CA ARG A 144 17.77 11.54 5.69
C ARG A 144 18.81 11.09 6.71
#